data_AF-A0A2R7JZV7-F1
#
_entry.id   AF-A0A2R7JZV7-F1
#
_cell.length_a   1.000
_cell.length_b   1.000
_cell.length_c   1.000
_cell.angle_alpha   90.00
_cell.angle_beta   90.00
_cell.angle_gamma   90.00
#
_symmetry.space_group_name_H-M   'P 1'
#
loop_
_entity.id
_entity.type
_entity.pdbx_description
1 polymer ?
#
loop_
_entity_poly.entity_id
_entity_poly.type
_entity_poly.pdbx_seq_one_letter_code
_entity_poly.pdbx_strand_id
1 'polypeptide(L)'
;MAIDDGGTLWIATAAGLARRDFAGEIAVVETPAALGSDLRGVAAAGNIVWIASASGAWRLRDGVWRGWTMFEGVGPAVAVSADADGAWVATAAGAVRIERDMPRALTTVDGLPSNAVATVSAGQSRRTVLVDAPAARDPALLLEADGRQLLAWSHADVNDQTADQRRIRLRRFDPASG
;
A
#
# COMPACT_ATOMS: atom_id res chain seq x y z
N MET A 1 -3.63 11.64 0.00
CA MET A 1 -4.78 11.99 0.87
C MET A 1 -5.70 10.80 0.97
N ALA A 2 -6.41 10.63 2.09
CA ALA A 2 -7.33 9.53 2.33
C ALA A 2 -8.53 10.01 3.16
N ILE A 3 -9.67 9.35 3.09
CA ILE A 3 -10.85 9.66 3.89
C ILE A 3 -11.15 8.44 4.77
N ASP A 4 -11.35 8.66 6.06
CA ASP A 4 -11.78 7.62 7.01
C ASP A 4 -13.30 7.44 7.03
N ASP A 5 -13.79 6.40 7.71
CA ASP A 5 -15.23 6.10 7.76
C ASP A 5 -16.04 7.19 8.51
N GLY A 6 -15.37 8.02 9.30
CA GLY A 6 -15.96 9.19 9.96
C GLY A 6 -16.08 10.41 9.05
N GLY A 7 -15.60 10.33 7.80
CA GLY A 7 -15.61 11.43 6.85
C GLY A 7 -14.48 12.44 7.05
N THR A 8 -13.49 12.14 7.89
CA THR A 8 -12.30 12.99 8.05
C THR A 8 -11.35 12.78 6.88
N LEU A 9 -10.97 13.87 6.23
CA LEU A 9 -9.96 13.87 5.18
C LEU A 9 -8.56 14.02 5.80
N TRP A 10 -7.70 13.04 5.56
CA TRP A 10 -6.31 13.00 5.97
C TRP A 10 -5.38 13.38 4.82
N ILE A 11 -4.46 14.31 5.09
CA ILE A 11 -3.56 14.91 4.11
C ILE A 11 -2.13 14.78 4.61
N ALA A 12 -1.39 13.82 4.04
CA ALA A 12 0.06 13.73 4.20
C ALA A 12 0.75 14.72 3.26
N THR A 13 1.68 15.49 3.80
CA THR A 13 2.51 16.44 3.08
C THR A 13 3.97 16.27 3.50
N ALA A 14 4.91 16.86 2.75
CA ALA A 14 6.30 16.94 3.18
C ALA A 14 6.54 17.80 4.44
N ALA A 15 5.51 18.50 4.93
CA ALA A 15 5.53 19.30 6.15
C ALA A 15 4.81 18.62 7.33
N GLY A 16 4.32 17.38 7.17
CA GLY A 16 3.59 16.64 8.18
C GLY A 16 2.17 16.27 7.78
N LEU A 17 1.37 15.89 8.78
CA LEU A 17 0.01 15.37 8.60
C LEU A 17 -1.02 16.43 9.01
N ALA A 18 -1.99 16.67 8.14
CA ALA A 18 -3.16 17.48 8.45
C ALA A 18 -4.44 16.64 8.34
N ARG A 19 -5.47 17.03 9.07
CA ARG A 19 -6.82 16.49 8.94
C ARG A 19 -7.82 17.59 8.70
N ARG A 20 -8.86 17.29 7.93
CA ARG A 20 -10.03 18.14 7.73
C ARG A 20 -11.27 17.37 8.13
N ASP A 21 -12.01 17.88 9.10
CA ASP A 21 -13.23 17.24 9.56
C ASP A 21 -14.43 17.52 8.63
N PHE A 22 -15.60 16.99 8.98
CA PHE A 22 -16.83 17.17 8.21
C PHE A 22 -17.36 18.61 8.25
N ALA A 23 -17.07 19.36 9.30
CA ALA A 23 -17.39 20.80 9.39
C ALA A 23 -16.48 21.65 8.48
N GLY A 24 -15.39 21.04 7.99
CA GLY A 24 -14.42 21.64 7.09
C GLY A 24 -13.25 22.30 7.81
N GLU A 25 -13.15 22.15 9.13
CA GLU A 25 -12.04 22.67 9.92
C GLU A 25 -10.77 21.88 9.62
N ILE A 26 -9.67 22.59 9.37
CA ILE A 26 -8.36 21.99 9.10
C ILE A 26 -7.49 22.13 10.36
N ALA A 27 -6.94 21.01 10.81
CA ALA A 27 -6.00 20.97 11.92
C ALA A 27 -4.73 20.21 11.53
N VAL A 28 -3.59 20.69 11.99
CA VAL A 28 -2.33 19.94 11.95
C VAL A 28 -2.38 18.85 13.01
N VAL A 29 -2.03 17.63 12.63
CA VAL A 29 -2.01 16.48 13.51
C VAL A 29 -0.64 16.38 14.15
N GLU A 30 -0.60 16.31 15.48
CA GLU A 30 0.64 16.09 16.20
C GLU A 30 1.16 14.66 15.94
N THR A 31 2.37 14.57 15.39
CA THR A 31 3.02 13.31 15.01
C THR A 31 4.21 13.03 15.92
N PRO A 32 4.51 11.75 16.24
CA PRO A 32 5.71 11.40 16.98
C PRO A 32 6.98 11.90 16.27
N ALA A 33 7.98 12.37 17.01
CA ALA A 33 9.24 12.84 16.43
C ALA A 33 9.93 11.78 15.55
N ALA A 34 9.81 10.49 15.92
CA ALA A 34 10.37 9.37 15.17
C ALA A 34 9.68 9.10 13.82
N LEU A 35 8.47 9.61 13.61
CA LEU A 35 7.77 9.52 12.34
C LEU A 35 8.46 10.38 11.26
N GLY A 36 9.03 11.52 11.68
CA GLY A 36 9.68 12.49 10.79
C GLY A 36 8.67 13.31 9.98
N SER A 37 9.18 14.22 9.15
CA SER A 37 8.36 15.12 8.33
C SER A 37 8.16 14.66 6.88
N ASP A 38 8.99 13.73 6.38
CA ASP A 38 8.90 13.18 5.02
C ASP A 38 7.78 12.11 4.93
N LEU A 39 6.53 12.58 4.83
CA LEU A 39 5.36 11.73 4.64
C LEU A 39 5.09 11.56 3.15
N ARG A 40 5.08 10.31 2.72
CA ARG A 40 5.03 9.93 1.30
C ARG A 40 3.67 9.37 0.89
N GLY A 41 2.90 8.88 1.86
CA GLY A 41 1.57 8.35 1.61
C GLY A 41 0.70 8.35 2.85
N VAL A 42 -0.61 8.36 2.64
CA VAL A 42 -1.62 8.16 3.68
C VAL A 42 -2.75 7.31 3.12
N ALA A 43 -3.20 6.33 3.91
CA ALA A 43 -4.35 5.49 3.65
C ALA A 43 -5.21 5.41 4.91
N ALA A 44 -6.51 5.17 4.76
CA ALA A 44 -7.42 5.00 5.87
C ALA A 44 -8.32 3.79 5.62
N ALA A 45 -8.62 3.04 6.69
CA ALA A 45 -9.60 1.96 6.69
C ALA A 45 -10.31 1.98 8.06
N GLY A 46 -11.63 2.15 8.07
CA GLY A 46 -12.33 2.38 9.33
C GLY A 46 -11.92 3.71 9.96
N ASN A 47 -11.58 3.67 11.24
CA ASN A 47 -11.00 4.78 12.01
C ASN A 47 -9.46 4.69 12.12
N ILE A 48 -8.82 3.82 11.34
CA ILE A 48 -7.38 3.58 11.37
C ILE A 48 -6.73 4.32 10.21
N VAL A 49 -5.73 5.13 10.52
CA VAL A 49 -4.96 5.89 9.54
C VAL A 49 -3.56 5.30 9.47
N TRP A 50 -3.12 5.01 8.24
CA TRP A 50 -1.79 4.49 7.95
C TRP A 50 -0.99 5.51 7.15
N ILE A 51 0.28 5.66 7.49
CA ILE A 51 1.20 6.63 6.94
C ILE A 51 2.43 5.90 6.41
N ALA A 52 2.79 6.16 5.16
CA ALA A 52 4.11 5.82 4.63
C ALA A 52 5.04 7.01 4.86
N SER A 53 6.18 6.78 5.51
CA SER A 53 7.21 7.79 5.75
C SER A 53 8.61 7.29 5.41
N ALA A 54 9.57 8.20 5.34
CA ALA A 54 10.98 7.84 5.22
C ALA A 54 11.51 6.96 6.37
N SER A 55 10.87 6.98 7.54
CA SER A 55 11.28 6.18 8.70
C SER A 55 10.61 4.79 8.75
N GLY A 56 9.64 4.53 7.87
CA GLY A 56 8.92 3.26 7.79
C GLY A 56 7.41 3.46 7.62
N ALA A 57 6.62 2.58 8.23
CA ALA A 57 5.17 2.69 8.24
C ALA A 57 4.65 3.07 9.61
N TRP A 58 3.63 3.91 9.67
CA TRP A 58 3.02 4.34 10.93
C TRP A 58 1.52 4.16 10.89
N ARG A 59 0.94 3.84 12.04
CA ARG A 59 -0.49 3.75 12.28
C ARG A 59 -0.89 4.74 13.36
N LEU A 60 -1.96 5.47 13.12
CA LEU A 60 -2.73 6.19 14.11
C LEU A 60 -4.08 5.48 14.27
N ARG A 61 -4.38 5.03 15.49
CA ARG A 61 -5.66 4.41 15.85
C ARG A 61 -6.07 4.95 17.21
N ASP A 62 -7.26 5.54 17.29
CA ASP A 62 -7.83 6.05 18.54
C ASP A 62 -6.87 7.01 19.29
N GLY A 63 -6.16 7.86 18.54
CA GLY A 63 -5.16 8.80 19.08
C GLY A 63 -3.79 8.18 19.42
N VAL A 64 -3.65 6.86 19.31
CA VAL A 64 -2.42 6.14 19.63
C VAL A 64 -1.61 5.87 18.37
N TRP A 65 -0.34 6.27 18.43
CA TRP A 65 0.64 6.05 17.37
C TRP A 65 1.41 4.74 17.56
N ARG A 66 1.62 4.00 16.47
CA ARG A 66 2.55 2.87 16.38
C ARG A 66 3.32 2.97 15.07
N GLY A 67 4.65 2.95 15.12
CA GLY A 67 5.51 2.93 13.94
C GLY A 67 6.26 1.61 13.82
N TRP A 68 6.39 1.08 12.60
CA TRP A 68 7.29 -0.03 12.27
C TRP A 68 8.40 0.53 11.41
N THR A 69 9.63 0.24 11.82
CA THR A 69 10.84 0.76 11.18
C THR A 69 11.70 -0.37 10.64
N MET A 70 12.87 -0.03 10.10
CA MET A 70 13.83 -1.03 9.59
C MET A 70 14.23 -2.07 10.66
N PHE A 71 14.19 -1.71 11.95
CA PHE A 71 14.47 -2.63 13.06
C PHE A 71 13.40 -3.73 13.21
N GLU A 72 12.24 -3.52 12.59
CA GLU A 72 11.10 -4.45 12.57
C GLU A 72 10.81 -4.94 11.15
N GLY A 73 11.77 -4.79 10.22
CA GLY A 73 11.65 -5.24 8.84
C GLY A 73 10.86 -4.32 7.91
N VAL A 74 10.54 -3.09 8.34
CA VAL A 74 9.82 -2.10 7.52
C VAL A 74 10.75 -0.95 7.16
N GLY A 75 11.41 -1.08 6.01
CA GLY A 75 12.28 -0.02 5.49
C GLY A 75 11.51 1.25 5.11
N PRO A 76 12.23 2.29 4.64
CA PRO A 76 11.61 3.53 4.17
C PRO A 76 10.43 3.24 3.24
N ALA A 77 9.24 3.63 3.66
CA ALA A 77 8.03 3.39 2.92
C ALA A 77 7.91 4.44 1.81
N VAL A 78 7.36 4.04 0.66
CA VAL A 78 7.09 4.95 -0.46
C VAL A 78 5.61 5.11 -0.73
N ALA A 79 4.81 4.10 -0.40
CA ALA A 79 3.35 4.14 -0.49
C ALA A 79 2.73 3.22 0.56
N VAL A 80 1.47 3.48 0.89
CA VAL A 80 0.67 2.65 1.80
C VAL A 80 -0.75 2.53 1.28
N SER A 81 -1.33 1.35 1.45
CA SER A 81 -2.75 1.04 1.23
C SER A 81 -3.28 0.33 2.46
N ALA A 82 -4.55 0.52 2.79
CA ALA A 82 -5.17 -0.06 3.98
C ALA A 82 -6.44 -0.83 3.61
N ASP A 83 -6.73 -1.87 4.39
CA ASP A 83 -7.97 -2.62 4.39
C ASP A 83 -8.40 -2.94 5.82
N ALA A 84 -9.49 -3.70 5.96
CA ALA A 84 -10.07 -4.04 7.27
C ALA A 84 -9.13 -4.87 8.16
N ASP A 85 -8.19 -5.61 7.57
CA ASP A 85 -7.29 -6.52 8.28
C ASP A 85 -5.94 -5.87 8.61
N GLY A 86 -5.55 -4.82 7.87
CA GLY A 86 -4.32 -4.11 8.12
C GLY A 86 -3.89 -3.18 6.98
N ALA A 87 -2.59 -3.19 6.68
CA ALA A 87 -2.02 -2.36 5.63
C ALA A 87 -0.96 -3.06 4.79
N TRP A 88 -0.88 -2.65 3.54
CA TRP A 88 0.23 -2.92 2.64
C TRP A 88 1.12 -1.70 2.52
N VAL A 89 2.42 -1.92 2.64
CA VAL A 89 3.45 -0.90 2.58
C VAL A 89 4.40 -1.24 1.44
N ALA A 90 4.57 -0.32 0.50
CA ALA A 90 5.62 -0.43 -0.50
C ALA A 90 6.94 0.09 0.07
N THR A 91 8.00 -0.67 -0.13
CA THR A 91 9.38 -0.27 0.20
C THR A 91 10.30 -0.58 -0.98
N ALA A 92 11.52 -0.03 -0.95
CA ALA A 92 12.55 -0.37 -1.93
C ALA A 92 13.06 -1.82 -1.84
N ALA A 93 12.73 -2.54 -0.75
CA ALA A 93 13.18 -3.89 -0.47
C ALA A 93 12.07 -4.95 -0.53
N GLY A 94 10.85 -4.55 -0.89
CA GLY A 94 9.71 -5.44 -1.08
C GLY A 94 8.40 -4.76 -0.67
N ALA A 95 7.33 -5.55 -0.67
CA ALA A 95 6.09 -5.16 -0.02
C ALA A 95 6.09 -5.67 1.43
N VAL A 96 5.50 -4.92 2.35
CA VAL A 96 5.27 -5.40 3.71
C VAL A 96 3.77 -5.43 3.96
N ARG A 97 3.28 -6.58 4.42
CA ARG A 97 1.94 -6.71 4.99
C ARG A 97 2.02 -6.50 6.50
N ILE A 98 1.27 -5.56 7.05
CA ILE A 98 1.14 -5.37 8.50
C ILE A 98 -0.26 -5.81 8.89
N GLU A 99 -0.36 -6.97 9.51
CA GLU A 99 -1.60 -7.53 10.06
C GLU A 99 -1.42 -7.79 11.54
N ARG A 100 -2.38 -7.37 12.37
CA ARG A 100 -2.34 -7.58 13.84
C ARG A 100 -0.99 -7.19 14.47
N ASP A 101 -0.46 -6.04 14.04
CA ASP A 101 0.83 -5.47 14.46
C ASP A 101 2.09 -6.28 14.09
N MET A 102 1.93 -7.30 13.25
CA MET A 102 3.01 -8.16 12.77
C MET A 102 3.36 -7.78 11.32
N PRO A 103 4.54 -7.19 11.07
CA PRO A 103 5.03 -6.96 9.72
C PRO A 103 5.53 -8.27 9.11
N ARG A 104 5.08 -8.58 7.90
CA ARG A 104 5.55 -9.67 7.05
C ARG A 104 6.06 -9.09 5.73
N ALA A 105 7.36 -9.19 5.50
CA ALA A 105 7.95 -8.83 4.23
C ALA A 105 7.59 -9.88 3.16
N LEU A 106 7.23 -9.41 1.98
CA LEU A 106 7.12 -10.17 0.76
C LEU A 106 8.20 -9.69 -0.20
N THR A 107 8.92 -10.65 -0.76
CA THR A 107 10.09 -10.44 -1.61
C THR A 107 9.99 -11.28 -2.87
N THR A 108 11.03 -11.25 -3.70
CA THR A 108 11.18 -12.16 -4.84
C THR A 108 11.14 -13.65 -4.45
N VAL A 109 11.55 -14.01 -3.23
CA VAL A 109 11.45 -15.39 -2.70
C VAL A 109 9.99 -15.82 -2.55
N ASP A 110 9.11 -14.87 -2.24
CA ASP A 110 7.66 -15.08 -2.09
C ASP A 110 6.90 -14.96 -3.42
N GLY A 111 7.62 -14.73 -4.52
CA GLY A 111 7.08 -14.65 -5.87
C GLY A 111 6.83 -13.23 -6.39
N LEU A 112 7.32 -12.18 -5.73
CA LEU A 112 7.36 -10.87 -6.36
C LEU A 112 8.31 -10.88 -7.57
N PRO A 113 8.01 -10.19 -8.68
CA PRO A 113 8.91 -10.09 -9.82
C PRO A 113 10.12 -9.16 -9.56
N SER A 114 10.01 -8.30 -8.55
CA SER A 114 11.05 -7.37 -8.10
C SER A 114 10.87 -7.03 -6.63
N ASN A 115 11.97 -6.73 -5.93
CA ASN A 115 11.93 -6.17 -4.58
C ASN A 115 11.70 -4.64 -4.59
N ALA A 116 11.87 -3.96 -5.73
CA ALA A 116 11.59 -2.53 -5.83
C ALA A 116 10.08 -2.32 -6.06
N VAL A 117 9.33 -2.01 -5.00
CA VAL A 117 7.89 -1.70 -5.08
C VAL A 117 7.71 -0.18 -5.00
N ALA A 118 7.20 0.43 -6.06
CA ALA A 118 7.07 1.88 -6.17
C ALA A 118 5.70 2.42 -5.72
N THR A 119 4.65 1.61 -5.78
CA THR A 119 3.27 2.04 -5.46
C THR A 119 2.45 0.90 -4.88
N VAL A 120 1.47 1.27 -4.05
CA VAL A 120 0.38 0.39 -3.60
C VAL A 120 -0.90 1.21 -3.72
N SER A 121 -1.95 0.63 -4.29
CA SER A 121 -3.25 1.29 -4.41
C SER A 121 -4.32 0.42 -3.79
N ALA A 122 -5.31 1.04 -3.14
CA ALA A 122 -6.55 0.37 -2.80
C ALA A 122 -7.31 0.14 -4.11
N GLY A 123 -7.54 -1.11 -4.49
CA GLY A 123 -8.21 -1.39 -5.75
C GLY A 123 -9.64 -0.82 -5.74
N GLN A 124 -9.98 -0.05 -6.77
CA GLN A 124 -11.36 0.37 -7.01
C GLN A 124 -11.91 -0.46 -8.15
N SER A 125 -12.81 -1.39 -7.85
CA SER A 125 -13.51 -2.16 -8.88
C SER A 125 -14.54 -1.28 -9.60
N ARG A 126 -14.17 -0.76 -10.76
CA ARG A 126 -15.11 -0.61 -11.88
C ARG A 126 -14.54 -1.41 -13.03
N ARG A 127 -15.25 -2.47 -13.43
CA ARG A 127 -15.00 -3.34 -14.60
C ARG A 127 -13.86 -2.82 -15.50
N THR A 128 -12.64 -3.30 -15.28
CA THR A 128 -11.50 -2.94 -16.11
C THR A 128 -11.63 -3.64 -17.45
N VAL A 129 -11.92 -2.88 -18.51
CA VAL A 129 -11.64 -3.33 -19.88
C VAL A 129 -10.14 -3.11 -20.09
N LEU A 130 -9.40 -4.20 -20.23
CA LEU A 130 -7.99 -4.13 -20.65
C LEU A 130 -7.97 -3.72 -22.12
N VAL A 131 -7.52 -2.49 -22.37
CA VAL A 131 -7.05 -2.07 -23.69
C VAL A 131 -5.61 -2.55 -23.80
N ASP A 132 -5.23 -3.16 -24.93
CA ASP A 132 -3.84 -3.56 -25.18
C ASP A 132 -2.91 -2.38 -24.98
N ALA A 133 -2.22 -2.35 -23.84
CA ALA A 133 -1.23 -1.34 -23.50
C ALA A 133 0.12 -2.08 -23.33
N PRO A 134 1.10 -1.86 -24.20
CA PRO A 134 2.35 -2.63 -24.25
C PRO A 134 3.31 -2.44 -23.04
N ALA A 135 2.84 -1.88 -21.93
CA ALA A 135 3.69 -1.34 -20.85
C ALA A 135 3.33 -1.71 -19.40
N ALA A 136 2.49 -2.72 -19.14
CA ALA A 136 2.30 -3.21 -17.76
C ALA A 136 3.50 -4.07 -17.30
N ARG A 137 4.65 -3.43 -17.10
CA ARG A 137 5.91 -4.05 -16.64
C ARG A 137 5.96 -4.23 -15.11
N ASP A 138 5.18 -3.45 -14.37
CA ASP A 138 5.22 -3.42 -12.91
C ASP A 138 4.04 -4.18 -12.28
N PRO A 139 4.27 -4.93 -11.18
CA PRO A 139 3.20 -5.61 -10.45
C PRO A 139 2.23 -4.61 -9.84
N ALA A 140 0.94 -4.87 -9.99
CA ALA A 140 -0.14 -4.07 -9.39
C ALA A 140 -0.98 -4.93 -8.45
N LEU A 141 -1.22 -4.45 -7.23
CA LEU A 141 -2.20 -5.04 -6.33
C LEU A 141 -3.58 -4.46 -6.67
N LEU A 142 -4.53 -5.33 -7.00
CA LEU A 142 -5.93 -5.04 -7.34
C LEU A 142 -6.85 -5.51 -6.20
N LEU A 143 -8.09 -5.03 -6.17
CA LEU A 143 -9.10 -5.39 -5.16
C LEU A 143 -10.36 -5.89 -5.87
N GLU A 144 -10.83 -7.07 -5.49
CA GLU A 144 -12.12 -7.64 -5.85
C GLU A 144 -13.25 -6.95 -5.08
N ALA A 145 -14.46 -6.97 -5.63
CA ALA A 145 -15.64 -6.29 -5.07
C ALA A 145 -16.06 -6.80 -3.67
N ASP A 146 -15.58 -7.98 -3.27
CA ASP A 146 -15.79 -8.58 -1.94
C ASP A 146 -14.67 -8.25 -0.94
N GLY A 147 -13.77 -7.33 -1.30
CA GLY A 147 -12.67 -6.88 -0.45
C GLY A 147 -11.41 -7.73 -0.56
N ARG A 148 -11.40 -8.80 -1.37
CA ARG A 148 -10.19 -9.61 -1.60
C ARG A 148 -9.19 -8.88 -2.48
N GLN A 149 -7.90 -9.15 -2.28
CA GLN A 149 -6.84 -8.53 -3.09
C GLN A 149 -6.22 -9.53 -4.06
N LEU A 150 -5.93 -9.05 -5.27
CA LEU A 150 -5.29 -9.80 -6.35
C LEU A 150 -3.94 -9.15 -6.68
N LEU A 151 -2.90 -9.95 -6.82
CA LEU A 151 -1.66 -9.47 -7.43
C LEU A 151 -1.73 -9.72 -8.94
N ALA A 152 -1.63 -8.67 -9.75
CA ALA A 152 -1.64 -8.73 -11.20
C ALA A 152 -0.28 -8.31 -11.77
N TRP A 153 0.24 -9.09 -12.71
CA TRP A 153 1.42 -8.73 -13.48
C TRP A 153 1.43 -9.44 -14.85
N SER A 154 2.25 -8.92 -15.77
CA SER A 154 2.50 -9.59 -17.05
C SER A 154 3.77 -10.44 -16.97
N HIS A 155 3.74 -11.63 -17.57
CA HIS A 155 4.91 -12.49 -17.74
C HIS A 155 5.18 -12.68 -19.23
N ALA A 156 6.44 -12.59 -19.63
CA ALA A 156 6.87 -12.95 -20.98
C ALA A 156 7.04 -14.47 -21.06
N ASP A 157 6.35 -15.14 -21.97
CA ASP A 157 6.60 -16.57 -22.23
C ASP A 157 7.99 -16.69 -22.90
N VAL A 158 8.91 -17.39 -22.24
CA VAL A 158 10.36 -17.39 -22.56
C VAL A 158 10.71 -18.11 -23.88
N ASN A 159 9.73 -18.62 -24.63
CA ASN A 159 9.99 -19.44 -25.81
C ASN A 159 9.95 -18.71 -27.17
N ASP A 160 9.59 -17.43 -27.22
CA ASP A 160 9.70 -16.66 -28.45
C ASP A 160 9.83 -15.16 -28.16
N GLN A 161 11.05 -14.61 -28.29
CA GLN A 161 11.31 -13.18 -28.09
C GLN A 161 10.70 -12.29 -29.19
N THR A 162 10.17 -12.89 -30.27
CA THR A 162 9.57 -12.17 -31.40
C THR A 162 8.05 -12.21 -31.41
N ALA A 163 7.42 -13.11 -30.63
CA ALA A 163 5.98 -13.13 -30.46
C ALA A 163 5.61 -12.28 -29.23
N ASP A 164 4.86 -11.19 -29.44
CA ASP A 164 4.26 -10.39 -28.36
C ASP A 164 3.08 -11.15 -27.72
N GLN A 165 3.32 -12.39 -27.28
CA GLN A 165 2.38 -13.20 -26.52
C GLN A 165 2.65 -12.99 -25.04
N ARG A 166 2.02 -11.95 -24.47
CA ARG A 166 2.06 -11.71 -23.03
C ARG A 166 0.84 -12.31 -22.38
N ARG A 167 1.05 -13.08 -21.32
CA ARG A 167 -0.03 -13.63 -20.50
C ARG A 167 -0.14 -12.81 -19.23
N ILE A 168 -1.34 -12.30 -18.99
CA ILE A 168 -1.70 -11.72 -17.71
C ILE A 168 -1.93 -12.88 -16.75
N ARG A 169 -1.18 -12.88 -15.65
CA ARG A 169 -1.40 -13.82 -14.54
C ARG A 169 -2.07 -13.05 -13.41
N LEU A 170 -3.13 -13.64 -12.88
CA LEU A 170 -3.80 -13.20 -11.67
C LEU A 170 -3.57 -14.28 -10.63
N ARG A 171 -2.98 -13.93 -9.49
CA ARG A 171 -2.91 -14.85 -8.34
C ARG A 171 -3.73 -14.27 -7.21
N ARG A 172 -4.67 -15.09 -6.70
CA ARG A 172 -5.39 -14.79 -5.47
C ARG A 172 -4.40 -14.83 -4.32
N PHE A 173 -4.29 -13.71 -3.60
CA PHE A 173 -3.51 -13.67 -2.38
C PHE A 173 -4.44 -14.03 -1.22
N ASP A 174 -4.11 -15.11 -0.51
CA ASP A 174 -4.86 -15.59 0.65
C ASP A 174 -3.92 -15.61 1.86
N PRO A 175 -3.98 -14.59 2.74
CA PRO A 175 -3.03 -14.42 3.85
C PRO A 175 -3.08 -15.57 4.86
N ALA A 176 -4.13 -16.40 4.85
CA ALA A 176 -4.30 -17.52 5.76
C ALA A 176 -3.55 -18.80 5.33
N SER A 177 -2.85 -18.80 4.19
CA SER A 177 -2.30 -20.03 3.58
C SER A 177 -0.76 -20.05 3.42
N GLY A 178 -0.02 -19.26 4.18
CA GLY A 178 1.45 -19.31 4.17
C GLY A 178 2.08 -18.91 5.49
#